data_AF-A0A2E2W8D1-F1
#
_entry.id   AF-A0A2E2W8D1-F1
#
_cell.length_a   1.000
_cell.length_b   1.000
_cell.length_c   1.000
_cell.angle_alpha   90.00
_cell.angle_beta   90.00
_cell.angle_gamma   90.00
#
_symmetry.space_group_name_H-M   'P 1'
#
loop_
_entity.id
_entity.type
_entity.pdbx_description
1 polymer ?
#
loop_
_entity_poly.entity_id
_entity_poly.type
_entity_poly.pdbx_seq_one_letter_code
_entity_poly.pdbx_strand_id
1 'polypeptide(L)'
;MPEARTDELKAQNYSAMLNGASVINSVIATHNKGSDATVEDFAHEMTHDQKKARVNRSMGYLKVMVALDDWGSEDMTAVNAAISAGTTFVG
;
A
#
# COMPACT_ATOMS: atom_id res chain seq x y z
N MET A 1 -26.00 3.91 11.90
CA MET A 1 -24.56 3.56 11.84
C MET A 1 -24.47 2.29 11.00
N PRO A 2 -23.49 2.16 10.08
CA PRO A 2 -23.27 0.89 9.39
C PRO A 2 -23.01 -0.21 10.42
N GLU A 3 -23.43 -1.44 10.11
CA GLU A 3 -23.12 -2.61 10.94
C GLU A 3 -21.60 -2.82 11.02
N ALA A 4 -21.11 -3.20 12.20
CA ALA A 4 -19.69 -3.50 12.38
C ALA A 4 -19.30 -4.71 11.52
N ARG A 5 -18.10 -4.69 10.94
CA ARG A 5 -17.62 -5.82 10.14
C ARG A 5 -17.47 -7.06 11.01
N THR A 6 -17.70 -8.24 10.41
CA THR A 6 -17.35 -9.51 11.04
C THR A 6 -15.84 -9.63 11.18
N ASP A 7 -15.36 -10.44 12.12
CA ASP A 7 -13.91 -10.63 12.32
C ASP A 7 -13.25 -11.28 11.10
N GLU A 8 -13.96 -12.16 10.38
CA GLU A 8 -13.47 -12.74 9.12
C GLU A 8 -13.32 -11.68 8.02
N LEU A 9 -14.25 -10.75 7.91
CA LEU A 9 -14.14 -9.64 6.96
C LEU A 9 -13.02 -8.66 7.35
N LYS A 10 -12.79 -8.43 8.66
CA LYS A 10 -11.65 -7.64 9.14
C LYS A 10 -10.33 -8.31 8.75
N ALA A 11 -10.16 -9.61 9.01
CA ALA A 11 -8.96 -10.35 8.66
C ALA A 11 -8.70 -10.34 7.14
N GLN A 12 -9.76 -10.52 6.33
CA GLN A 12 -9.65 -10.44 4.87
C GLN A 12 -9.21 -9.04 4.41
N ASN A 13 -9.84 -7.99 4.94
CA ASN A 13 -9.48 -6.62 4.60
C ASN A 13 -8.08 -6.25 5.06
N TYR A 14 -7.66 -6.72 6.24
CA TYR A 14 -6.31 -6.50 6.75
C TYR A 14 -5.25 -7.18 5.85
N SER A 15 -5.49 -8.43 5.43
CA SER A 15 -4.65 -9.11 4.44
C SER A 15 -4.57 -8.34 3.12
N ALA A 16 -5.69 -7.81 2.63
CA ALA A 16 -5.72 -6.96 1.44
C ALA A 16 -4.91 -5.66 1.62
N MET A 17 -4.94 -5.05 2.81
CA MET A 17 -4.13 -3.88 3.14
C MET A 17 -2.64 -4.19 3.16
N LEU A 18 -2.24 -5.33 3.74
CA LEU A 18 -0.84 -5.78 3.71
C LEU A 18 -0.34 -6.00 2.28
N ASN A 19 -1.18 -6.56 1.40
CA ASN A 19 -0.88 -6.68 -0.02
C ASN A 19 -0.72 -5.30 -0.69
N GLY A 20 -1.59 -4.34 -0.36
CA GLY A 20 -1.48 -2.96 -0.83
C GLY A 20 -0.17 -2.28 -0.38
N ALA A 21 0.22 -2.49 0.88
CA ALA A 21 1.49 -2.00 1.44
C ALA A 21 2.69 -2.62 0.73
N SER A 22 2.64 -3.94 0.46
CA SER A 22 3.67 -4.65 -0.31
C SER A 22 3.82 -4.09 -1.73
N VAL A 23 2.73 -3.77 -2.41
CA VAL A 23 2.76 -3.11 -3.72
C VAL A 23 3.47 -1.75 -3.65
N ILE A 24 3.17 -0.92 -2.66
CA ILE A 24 3.83 0.39 -2.48
C ILE A 24 5.34 0.18 -2.31
N ASN A 25 5.74 -0.67 -1.37
CA ASN A 25 7.15 -0.92 -1.07
C ASN A 25 7.89 -1.50 -2.28
N SER A 26 7.26 -2.40 -3.04
CA SER A 26 7.86 -3.01 -4.23
C SER A 26 8.08 -1.99 -5.34
N VAL A 27 7.11 -1.09 -5.60
CA VAL A 27 7.28 -0.03 -6.60
C VAL A 27 8.41 0.93 -6.21
N ILE A 28 8.46 1.32 -4.94
CA ILE A 28 9.52 2.21 -4.42
C ILE A 28 10.88 1.52 -4.48
N ALA A 29 10.96 0.23 -4.12
CA ALA A 29 12.19 -0.54 -4.21
C ALA A 29 12.71 -0.62 -5.66
N THR A 30 11.83 -0.92 -6.62
CA THR A 30 12.19 -0.90 -8.05
C THR A 30 12.64 0.47 -8.51
N HIS A 31 11.98 1.55 -8.06
CA HIS A 31 12.42 2.90 -8.38
C HIS A 31 13.82 3.21 -7.84
N ASN A 32 14.09 2.85 -6.59
CA ASN A 32 15.36 3.11 -5.92
C ASN A 32 16.54 2.36 -6.53
N LYS A 33 16.28 1.24 -7.24
CA LYS A 33 17.31 0.53 -8.02
C LYS A 33 17.80 1.33 -9.23
N GLY A 34 17.06 2.32 -9.73
CA GLY A 34 17.47 3.13 -10.87
C GLY A 34 17.79 2.27 -12.10
N SER A 35 19.01 2.39 -12.62
CA SER A 35 19.49 1.60 -13.76
C SER A 35 19.72 0.11 -13.45
N ASP A 36 19.80 -0.27 -12.18
CA ASP A 36 20.02 -1.66 -11.75
C ASP A 36 18.71 -2.45 -11.65
N ALA A 37 17.57 -1.80 -11.91
CA ALA A 37 16.29 -2.49 -12.00
C ALA A 37 16.25 -3.40 -13.23
N THR A 38 15.60 -4.55 -13.08
CA THR A 38 15.52 -5.60 -14.10
C THR A 38 14.07 -5.93 -14.42
N VAL A 39 13.81 -6.68 -15.49
CA VAL A 39 12.46 -7.14 -15.88
C VAL A 39 11.75 -7.95 -14.77
N GLU A 40 12.52 -8.57 -13.87
CA GLU A 40 11.97 -9.30 -12.72
C GLU A 40 11.48 -8.36 -11.60
N ASP A 41 11.87 -7.08 -11.63
CA ASP A 41 11.45 -6.10 -10.65
C ASP A 41 10.03 -5.60 -10.92
N PHE A 42 9.21 -5.58 -9.87
CA PHE A 42 7.83 -5.15 -9.98
C PHE A 42 7.73 -3.71 -10.51
N ALA A 43 6.90 -3.49 -11.53
CA ALA A 43 6.73 -2.19 -12.18
C ALA A 43 8.01 -1.64 -12.87
N HIS A 44 8.99 -2.48 -13.23
CA HIS A 44 10.20 -2.09 -13.95
C HIS A 44 9.90 -1.17 -15.15
N GLU A 45 9.01 -1.63 -16.05
CA GLU A 45 8.62 -0.96 -17.30
C GLU A 45 7.87 0.38 -17.10
N MET A 46 7.49 0.73 -15.87
CA MET A 46 6.73 1.95 -15.60
C MET A 46 7.66 3.16 -15.50
N THR A 47 7.28 4.25 -16.17
CA THR A 47 7.88 5.58 -15.97
C THR A 47 7.72 6.03 -14.51
N HIS A 48 8.48 7.04 -14.09
CA HIS A 48 8.37 7.58 -12.73
C HIS A 48 6.93 8.07 -12.43
N ASP A 49 6.29 8.81 -13.34
CA ASP A 49 4.91 9.29 -13.14
C ASP A 49 3.90 8.15 -13.04
N GLN A 50 4.06 7.10 -13.84
CA GLN A 50 3.22 5.90 -13.74
C GLN A 50 3.43 5.19 -12.40
N LYS A 51 4.68 5.10 -11.91
CA LYS A 51 4.99 4.56 -10.57
C LYS A 51 4.32 5.38 -9.48
N LYS A 52 4.39 6.72 -9.55
CA LYS A 52 3.69 7.62 -8.63
C LYS A 52 2.18 7.39 -8.66
N ALA A 53 1.56 7.30 -9.83
CA ALA A 53 0.13 7.03 -9.96
C ALA A 53 -0.25 5.66 -9.36
N ARG A 54 0.59 4.64 -9.55
CA ARG A 54 0.40 3.30 -8.96
C ARG A 54 0.44 3.34 -7.43
N VAL A 55 1.47 3.99 -6.87
CA VAL A 55 1.61 4.17 -5.41
C VAL A 55 0.45 4.98 -4.84
N ASN A 56 0.06 6.07 -5.51
CA ASN A 56 -1.03 6.92 -5.06
C ASN A 56 -2.37 6.17 -5.00
N ARG A 57 -2.66 5.31 -6.00
CA ARG A 57 -3.88 4.49 -6.01
C ARG A 57 -3.92 3.51 -4.84
N SER A 58 -2.83 2.77 -4.59
CA SER A 58 -2.76 1.85 -3.45
C SER A 58 -2.87 2.61 -2.13
N MET A 59 -2.13 3.72 -1.99
CA MET A 59 -2.15 4.55 -0.79
C MET A 59 -3.55 5.12 -0.50
N GLY A 60 -4.29 5.55 -1.52
CA GLY A 60 -5.66 6.05 -1.36
C GLY A 60 -6.60 5.02 -0.72
N TYR A 61 -6.52 3.76 -1.18
CA TYR A 61 -7.27 2.67 -0.54
C TYR A 61 -6.84 2.44 0.91
N LEU A 62 -5.53 2.36 1.18
CA LEU A 62 -5.02 2.14 2.53
C LEU A 62 -5.43 3.25 3.50
N LYS A 63 -5.38 4.53 3.07
CA LYS A 63 -5.80 5.68 3.89
C LYS A 63 -7.27 5.59 4.30
N VAL A 64 -8.15 5.18 3.38
CA VAL A 64 -9.58 4.98 3.69
C VAL A 64 -9.75 3.85 4.71
N MET A 65 -9.05 2.74 4.51
CA MET A 65 -9.19 1.57 5.37
C MET A 65 -8.62 1.78 6.78
N VAL A 66 -7.46 2.45 6.91
CA VAL A 66 -6.86 2.80 8.21
C VAL A 66 -7.76 3.75 9.02
N ALA A 67 -8.56 4.60 8.35
CA ALA A 67 -9.45 5.53 9.02
C ALA A 67 -10.69 4.85 9.68
N LEU A 68 -10.94 3.57 9.39
CA LEU A 68 -11.98 2.80 10.07
C LEU A 68 -11.55 2.50 11.51
N ASP A 69 -12.49 2.52 12.45
CA ASP A 69 -12.25 2.36 13.89
C ASP A 69 -12.48 0.91 14.39
N ASP A 70 -13.05 0.04 13.57
CA ASP A 70 -13.52 -1.30 13.94
C ASP A 70 -12.50 -2.44 13.70
N TRP A 71 -11.19 -2.16 13.74
CA TRP A 71 -10.15 -3.15 13.44
C TRP A 71 -9.84 -4.16 14.55
N GLY A 72 -10.31 -3.94 15.77
CA GLY A 72 -10.03 -4.85 16.88
C GLY A 72 -8.55 -4.91 17.21
N SER A 73 -7.93 -6.09 17.04
CA SER A 73 -6.53 -6.35 17.40
C SER A 73 -5.54 -6.24 16.23
N GLU A 74 -5.97 -5.88 15.02
CA GLU A 74 -5.09 -5.80 13.86
C GLU A 74 -4.11 -4.62 13.97
N ASP A 75 -2.83 -4.86 13.65
CA ASP A 75 -1.77 -3.86 13.76
C ASP A 75 -1.56 -3.08 12.46
N MET A 76 -1.92 -1.79 12.46
CA MET A 76 -1.78 -0.92 11.29
C MET A 76 -0.35 -0.37 11.08
N THR A 77 0.63 -0.74 11.90
CA THR A 77 1.99 -0.20 11.83
C THR A 77 2.62 -0.36 10.44
N ALA A 78 2.57 -1.56 9.86
CA ALA A 78 3.13 -1.83 8.53
C ALA A 78 2.42 -1.04 7.43
N VAL A 79 1.09 -0.90 7.53
CA VAL A 79 0.27 -0.16 6.57
C VAL A 79 0.58 1.34 6.65
N ASN A 80 0.65 1.90 7.86
CA ASN A 80 0.99 3.30 8.10
C ASN A 80 2.40 3.65 7.62
N ALA A 81 3.37 2.75 7.84
CA ALA A 81 4.72 2.91 7.31
C ALA A 81 4.72 2.97 5.78
N ALA A 82 3.99 2.08 5.11
CA ALA A 82 3.86 2.10 3.65
C ALA A 82 3.13 3.36 3.13
N ILE A 83 2.10 3.84 3.83
CA ILE A 83 1.43 5.11 3.50
C ILE A 83 2.41 6.28 3.59
N SER A 84 3.25 6.33 4.64
CA SER A 84 4.24 7.39 4.83
C SER A 84 5.30 7.38 3.73
N ALA A 85 5.87 6.20 3.44
CA ALA A 85 6.81 6.02 2.33
C ALA A 85 6.18 6.39 0.98
N GLY A 86 4.94 5.94 0.75
CA GLY A 86 4.17 6.27 -0.44
C GLY A 86 3.91 7.77 -0.59
N THR A 87 3.56 8.46 0.50
CA THR A 87 3.35 9.92 0.52
C THR A 87 4.63 10.66 0.13
N THR A 88 5.77 10.28 0.70
CA THR A 88 7.07 10.87 0.35
C THR A 88 7.43 10.61 -1.10
N PHE A 89 7.16 9.41 -1.62
CA PHE A 89 7.48 9.04 -2.98
C PHE A 89 6.65 9.79 -4.04
N VAL A 90 5.36 10.03 -3.77
CA VAL A 90 4.50 10.74 -4.73
C VAL A 90 4.84 12.23 -4.82
N GLY A 91 5.30 12.84 -3.72
CA GLY A 91 5.63 14.26 -3.64
C GLY A 91 4.46 15.09 -3.10
#